data_AF-A0A7C1B6N2-F1
#
_entry.id   AF-A0A7C1B6N2-F1
#
_cell.length_a   1.000
_cell.length_b   1.000
_cell.length_c   1.000
_cell.angle_alpha   90.00
_cell.angle_beta   90.00
_cell.angle_gamma   90.00
#
_symmetry.space_group_name_H-M   'P 1'
#
loop_
_entity.id
_entity.type
_entity.pdbx_description
1 polymer ?
#
loop_
_entity_poly.entity_id
_entity_poly.type
_entity_poly.pdbx_seq_one_letter_code
_entity_poly.pdbx_strand_id
1 'polypeptide(L)'
;MATETVTDVICPLCGSLCDDIEVIVEAGRITNVKKACPLGKSKIMGHGRIRAPMVRENGELREVSYDVAIERSAEILSDAKRPLLYGWSSLICEAQRKGVELAEEIGALIDNTASVCHGPTVIGVQG
;
A
#
# COMPACT_ATOMS: atom_id res chain seq x y z
N MET A 1 -8.37 30.40 7.54
CA MET A 1 -7.35 29.33 7.64
C MET A 1 -6.57 29.34 6.33
N ALA A 2 -5.27 29.04 6.33
CA ALA A 2 -4.48 29.10 5.11
C ALA A 2 -4.84 27.93 4.17
N THR A 3 -5.13 28.26 2.91
CA THR A 3 -5.23 27.31 1.81
C THR A 3 -3.85 27.17 1.19
N GLU A 4 -3.35 25.95 1.11
CA GLU A 4 -2.07 25.62 0.50
C GLU A 4 -2.30 24.87 -0.80
N THR A 5 -1.52 25.19 -1.84
CA THR A 5 -1.46 24.39 -3.06
C THR A 5 -0.09 23.72 -3.12
N VAL A 6 -0.08 22.39 -3.07
CA VAL A 6 1.11 21.57 -3.26
C VAL A 6 1.15 21.18 -4.75
N THR A 7 2.20 21.60 -5.45
CA THR A 7 2.42 21.31 -6.87
C THR A 7 3.32 20.09 -7.04
N ASP A 8 3.41 19.59 -8.28
CA ASP A 8 4.33 18.52 -8.67
C ASP A 8 4.17 17.25 -7.83
N VAL A 9 2.92 16.97 -7.43
CA VAL A 9 2.57 15.78 -6.65
C VAL A 9 2.51 14.58 -7.59
N ILE A 10 3.13 13.48 -7.16
CA ILE A 10 3.09 12.22 -7.89
C ILE A 10 1.75 11.51 -7.65
N CYS A 11 1.06 11.14 -8.73
CA CYS A 11 -0.17 10.36 -8.68
C CYS A 11 0.11 8.90 -8.31
N PRO A 12 -0.37 8.38 -7.16
CA PRO A 12 -0.01 7.05 -6.68
C PRO A 12 -0.91 5.92 -7.23
N LEU A 13 -1.57 6.11 -8.38
CA LEU A 13 -2.61 5.18 -8.85
C LEU A 13 -2.12 4.10 -9.82
N CYS A 14 -1.68 4.51 -11.00
CA CYS A 14 -1.35 3.61 -12.11
C CYS A 14 0.09 3.79 -12.56
N GLY A 15 0.54 2.93 -13.48
CA GLY A 15 1.92 2.94 -13.99
C GLY A 15 2.32 4.18 -14.81
N SER A 16 1.38 5.08 -15.14
CA SER A 16 1.71 6.34 -15.81
C SER A 16 2.43 7.33 -14.90
N LEU A 17 2.24 7.22 -13.58
CA LEU A 17 2.95 7.99 -12.56
C LEU A 17 3.01 9.50 -12.85
N CYS A 18 1.90 10.11 -13.26
CA CYS A 18 1.84 11.56 -13.53
C CYS A 18 2.38 12.35 -12.33
N ASP A 19 3.28 13.28 -12.58
CA ASP A 19 4.09 14.00 -11.60
C ASP A 19 3.80 15.51 -11.57
N ASP A 20 2.72 15.94 -12.23
CA ASP A 20 2.32 17.33 -12.39
C ASP A 20 1.03 17.68 -11.61
N ILE A 21 0.62 16.83 -10.65
CA ILE A 21 -0.65 16.98 -9.94
C ILE A 21 -0.59 18.16 -8.96
N GLU A 22 -1.69 18.91 -8.88
CA GLU A 22 -1.87 19.96 -7.88
C GLU A 22 -2.89 19.51 -6.83
N VAL A 23 -2.47 19.53 -5.56
CA VAL A 23 -3.31 19.17 -4.41
C VAL A 23 -3.57 20.41 -3.57
N ILE A 24 -4.84 20.72 -3.35
CA ILE A 24 -5.26 21.85 -2.52
C ILE A 24 -5.58 21.32 -1.12
N VAL A 25 -4.89 21.86 -0.13
CA VAL A 25 -4.99 21.46 1.27
C VAL A 25 -5.52 22.62 2.11
N GLU A 26 -6.56 22.36 2.90
CA GLU A 26 -7.13 23.32 3.83
C GLU A 26 -7.29 22.65 5.20
N ALA A 27 -6.77 23.30 6.24
CA ALA A 27 -6.82 22.79 7.62
C ALA A 27 -6.36 21.31 7.73
N GLY A 28 -5.28 20.96 7.02
CA GLY A 28 -4.69 19.62 7.02
C GLY A 28 -5.50 18.56 6.26
N ARG A 29 -6.49 18.96 5.45
CA ARG A 29 -7.28 18.05 4.62
C ARG A 29 -7.17 18.41 3.15
N ILE A 30 -7.07 17.40 2.31
CA ILE A 30 -7.16 17.55 0.85
C ILE A 30 -8.61 17.92 0.50
N THR A 31 -8.82 19.12 -0.05
CA THR A 31 -10.15 19.61 -0.44
C THR A 31 -10.38 19.55 -1.94
N ASN A 32 -9.31 19.56 -2.74
CA ASN A 32 -9.42 19.41 -4.18
C ASN A 32 -8.11 18.88 -4.80
N VAL A 33 -8.24 18.28 -5.98
CA VAL A 33 -7.13 17.79 -6.79
C VAL A 33 -7.39 18.24 -8.24
N LYS A 34 -6.38 18.87 -8.85
CA LYS A 34 -6.39 19.31 -10.25
C LYS A 34 -5.36 18.52 -11.05
N LYS A 35 -5.45 18.59 -12.39
CA LYS A 35 -4.60 17.89 -13.37
C LYS A 35 -4.64 16.36 -13.33
N ALA A 36 -5.17 15.74 -12.26
CA ALA A 36 -5.41 14.32 -12.21
C ALA A 36 -6.61 13.90 -13.07
N CYS A 37 -6.51 12.72 -13.71
CA CYS A 37 -7.67 12.04 -14.29
C CYS A 37 -8.70 11.66 -13.19
N PRO A 38 -9.95 11.30 -13.55
CA PRO A 38 -10.99 10.99 -12.55
C PRO A 38 -10.58 9.93 -11.53
N LEU A 39 -9.83 8.90 -11.95
CA LEU A 39 -9.37 7.82 -11.07
C LEU A 39 -8.28 8.32 -10.10
N GLY A 40 -7.28 9.04 -10.61
CA GLY A 40 -6.20 9.60 -9.79
C GLY A 40 -6.74 10.61 -8.77
N LYS A 41 -7.66 11.46 -9.21
CA LYS A 41 -8.39 12.38 -8.34
C LYS A 41 -9.15 11.64 -7.23
N SER A 42 -9.90 10.59 -7.58
CA SER A 42 -10.64 9.81 -6.59
C SER A 42 -9.72 9.14 -5.56
N LYS A 43 -8.54 8.63 -5.97
CA LYS A 43 -7.57 8.04 -5.03
C LYS A 43 -7.01 9.08 -4.06
N ILE A 44 -6.61 10.25 -4.56
CA ILE A 44 -5.97 11.31 -3.76
C ILE A 44 -6.98 12.01 -2.85
N MET A 45 -8.23 12.20 -3.27
CA MET A 45 -9.30 12.74 -2.44
C MET A 45 -9.67 11.83 -1.25
N GLY A 46 -9.18 10.57 -1.25
CA GLY A 46 -9.36 9.61 -0.18
C GLY A 46 -10.63 8.77 -0.30
N HIS A 47 -10.66 7.67 0.45
CA HIS A 47 -11.77 6.71 0.54
C HIS A 47 -11.97 6.30 2.00
N GLY A 48 -12.84 5.31 2.25
CA GLY A 48 -13.03 4.72 3.58
C GLY A 48 -11.69 4.36 4.23
N ARG A 49 -11.31 5.10 5.27
CA ARG A 49 -10.02 4.97 5.94
C ARG A 49 -10.15 4.05 7.15
N ILE A 50 -9.34 2.99 7.18
CA ILE A 50 -9.12 2.20 8.39
C ILE A 50 -8.40 3.09 9.41
N ARG A 51 -9.02 3.28 10.58
CA ARG A 51 -8.55 4.23 11.62
C ARG A 51 -7.76 3.57 12.75
N ALA A 52 -7.95 2.27 12.95
CA ALA A 52 -7.25 1.49 13.96
C ALA A 52 -6.90 0.10 13.39
N PRO A 53 -5.81 -0.52 13.88
CA PRO A 53 -5.57 -1.95 13.69
C PRO A 53 -6.74 -2.77 14.25
N MET A 54 -7.03 -3.89 13.61
CA MET A 54 -8.10 -4.79 14.05
C MET A 54 -7.65 -6.24 13.99
N VAL A 55 -8.06 -7.04 14.97
CA VAL A 55 -7.87 -8.49 15.00
C VAL A 55 -9.24 -9.17 14.95
N ARG A 56 -9.32 -10.32 14.29
CA ARG A 56 -10.55 -11.11 14.22
C ARG A 56 -10.65 -12.05 15.42
N GLU A 57 -11.70 -11.90 16.20
CA GLU A 57 -12.04 -12.77 17.34
C GLU A 57 -13.48 -13.26 17.18
N ASN A 58 -13.70 -14.58 17.26
CA ASN A 58 -15.03 -15.19 17.14
C ASN A 58 -15.82 -14.75 15.89
N GLY A 59 -15.11 -14.50 14.79
CA GLY A 59 -15.71 -14.07 13.52
C GLY A 59 -15.87 -12.55 13.36
N GLU A 60 -15.68 -11.75 14.41
CA GLU A 60 -15.84 -10.30 14.39
C GLU A 60 -14.49 -9.57 14.44
N LEU A 61 -14.39 -8.40 13.81
CA LEU A 61 -13.21 -7.54 13.91
C LEU A 61 -13.30 -6.66 15.15
N ARG A 62 -12.24 -6.63 15.95
CA ARG A 62 -12.12 -5.78 17.13
C ARG A 62 -10.89 -4.90 17.01
N GLU A 63 -11.06 -3.62 17.34
CA GLU A 63 -9.95 -2.66 17.37
C GLU A 63 -8.95 -3.02 18.46
N VAL A 64 -7.66 -2.94 18.15
CA VAL A 64 -6.55 -3.23 19.05
C VAL A 64 -5.42 -2.21 18.88
N SER A 65 -4.43 -2.22 19.77
CA SER A 65 -3.22 -1.42 19.59
C SER A 65 -2.35 -1.95 18.44
N TYR A 66 -1.44 -1.11 17.96
CA TYR A 66 -0.44 -1.54 16.97
C TYR A 66 0.43 -2.69 17.50
N ASP A 67 0.87 -2.63 18.76
CA ASP A 67 1.71 -3.68 19.36
C ASP A 67 1.00 -5.04 19.34
N VAL A 68 -0.29 -5.08 19.71
CA VAL A 68 -1.08 -6.32 19.68
C VAL A 68 -1.25 -6.83 18.26
N ALA A 69 -1.55 -5.96 17.30
CA ALA A 69 -1.72 -6.37 15.91
C ALA A 69 -0.40 -6.88 15.28
N ILE A 70 0.72 -6.23 15.61
CA ILE A 70 2.06 -6.60 15.13
C ILE A 70 2.48 -7.94 15.74
N GLU A 71 2.36 -8.11 17.06
CA GLU A 71 2.70 -9.36 17.75
C GLU A 71 1.89 -10.53 17.17
N ARG A 72 0.58 -10.34 17.01
CA ARG A 72 -0.29 -11.37 16.44
C ARG A 72 0.08 -11.71 14.99
N SER A 73 0.50 -10.72 14.21
CA SER A 73 0.97 -10.97 12.83
C SER A 73 2.30 -11.72 12.81
N ALA A 74 3.21 -11.38 13.73
CA ALA A 74 4.50 -12.03 13.88
C ALA A 74 4.33 -13.51 14.27
N GLU A 75 3.48 -13.82 15.26
CA GLU A 75 3.14 -15.20 15.65
C GLU A 75 2.64 -16.03 14.46
N ILE A 76 1.70 -15.48 13.68
CA ILE A 76 1.15 -16.17 12.49
C ILE A 76 2.26 -16.45 11.47
N LEU A 77 3.15 -15.50 11.26
CA LEU A 77 4.24 -15.63 10.29
C LEU A 77 5.34 -16.58 10.76
N SER A 78 5.70 -16.56 12.05
CA SER A 78 6.72 -17.44 12.62
C SER A 78 6.27 -18.90 12.70
N ASP A 79 4.98 -19.13 12.95
CA ASP A 79 4.42 -20.48 13.04
C ASP A 79 4.13 -21.10 11.65
N ALA A 80 4.14 -20.28 10.60
CA ALA A 80 3.85 -20.73 9.24
C ALA A 80 4.99 -21.57 8.67
N LYS A 81 4.67 -22.74 8.12
CA LYS A 81 5.65 -23.61 7.46
C LYS A 81 6.10 -23.11 6.08
N ARG A 82 5.28 -22.28 5.44
CA ARG A 82 5.50 -21.74 4.09
C ARG A 82 4.71 -20.45 3.89
N PRO A 83 5.10 -19.35 4.58
CA PRO A 83 4.37 -18.08 4.48
C PRO A 83 4.47 -17.49 3.06
N LEU A 84 3.41 -16.80 2.63
CA LEU A 84 3.38 -16.01 1.40
C LEU A 84 3.15 -14.55 1.76
N LEU A 85 4.06 -13.69 1.33
CA LEU A 85 3.93 -12.24 1.43
C LEU A 85 3.61 -11.67 0.04
N TYR A 86 2.34 -11.35 -0.20
CA TYR A 86 1.83 -10.98 -1.52
C TYR A 86 1.33 -9.52 -1.61
N GLY A 87 1.52 -8.88 -2.78
CA GLY A 87 0.89 -7.60 -3.12
C GLY A 87 1.88 -6.57 -3.66
N TRP A 88 2.45 -5.75 -2.77
CA TRP A 88 3.57 -4.80 -2.96
C TRP A 88 3.43 -3.68 -4.00
N SER A 89 2.65 -3.83 -5.07
CA SER A 89 2.62 -2.93 -6.23
C SER A 89 2.02 -1.54 -5.99
N SER A 90 1.44 -1.29 -4.81
CA SER A 90 0.92 0.02 -4.40
C SER A 90 1.57 0.51 -3.10
N LEU A 91 2.84 0.15 -2.91
CA LEU A 91 3.67 0.47 -1.77
C LEU A 91 4.98 1.12 -2.24
N ILE A 92 5.61 1.92 -1.38
CA ILE A 92 6.91 2.54 -1.66
C ILE A 92 8.06 1.53 -1.62
N CYS A 93 9.14 1.82 -2.35
CA CYS A 93 10.29 0.93 -2.50
C CYS A 93 11.01 0.63 -1.17
N GLU A 94 11.04 1.59 -0.24
CA GLU A 94 11.67 1.43 1.07
C GLU A 94 10.97 0.35 1.89
N ALA A 95 9.64 0.30 1.83
CA ALA A 95 8.86 -0.72 2.51
C ALA A 95 8.92 -2.07 1.79
N GLN A 96 9.01 -2.07 0.45
CA GLN A 96 9.28 -3.30 -0.32
C GLN A 96 10.62 -3.92 0.07
N ARG A 97 11.67 -3.11 0.26
CA ARG A 97 12.99 -3.58 0.73
C ARG A 97 12.89 -4.28 2.08
N LYS A 98 12.17 -3.68 3.04
CA LYS A 98 11.89 -4.33 4.34
C LYS A 98 11.05 -5.60 4.20
N GLY A 99 10.16 -5.64 3.22
CA GLY A 99 9.42 -6.84 2.86
C GLY A 99 10.31 -8.00 2.40
N VAL A 100 11.31 -7.70 1.56
CA VAL A 100 12.31 -8.70 1.11
C VAL A 100 13.15 -9.18 2.29
N GLU A 101 13.69 -8.26 3.11
CA GLU A 101 14.44 -8.62 4.32
C GLU A 101 13.62 -9.53 5.26
N LEU A 102 12.34 -9.20 5.47
CA LEU A 102 11.44 -10.04 6.27
C LEU A 102 11.20 -11.42 5.63
N ALA A 103 11.04 -11.48 4.30
CA ALA A 103 10.83 -12.73 3.60
C ALA A 103 12.05 -13.66 3.71
N GLU A 104 13.25 -13.11 3.64
CA GLU A 104 14.51 -13.85 3.86
C GLU A 104 14.58 -14.40 5.29
N GLU A 105 14.29 -13.57 6.30
CA GLU A 105 14.34 -13.94 7.72
C GLU A 105 13.40 -15.11 8.07
N ILE A 106 12.17 -15.10 7.54
CA ILE A 106 11.16 -16.12 7.88
C ILE A 106 11.05 -17.24 6.84
N GLY A 107 11.90 -17.24 5.80
CA GLY A 107 11.83 -18.21 4.70
C GLY A 107 10.52 -18.15 3.91
N ALA A 108 9.97 -16.96 3.71
CA ALA A 108 8.72 -16.76 2.98
C ALA A 108 8.89 -16.81 1.46
N LEU A 109 7.81 -17.15 0.78
CA LEU A 109 7.61 -16.76 -0.61
C LEU A 109 7.21 -15.29 -0.63
N ILE A 110 7.83 -14.50 -1.51
CA ILE A 110 7.44 -13.13 -1.79
C ILE A 110 7.05 -13.01 -3.25
N ASP A 111 5.87 -12.45 -3.51
CA ASP A 111 5.35 -12.24 -4.87
C ASP A 111 4.53 -10.96 -4.93
N ASN A 112 4.47 -10.29 -6.09
CA ASN A 112 3.70 -9.06 -6.26
C ASN A 112 2.58 -9.25 -7.29
N THR A 113 1.81 -8.20 -7.56
CA THR A 113 0.70 -8.31 -8.53
C THR A 113 1.14 -8.55 -9.97
N ALA A 114 2.44 -8.63 -10.28
CA ALA A 114 2.90 -8.97 -11.62
C ALA A 114 2.46 -10.38 -12.01
N SER A 115 2.43 -11.34 -11.08
CA SER A 115 2.03 -12.73 -11.36
C SER A 115 0.63 -12.88 -11.95
N VAL A 116 -0.25 -11.88 -11.77
CA VAL A 116 -1.60 -11.79 -12.35
C VAL A 116 -1.76 -10.63 -13.34
N CYS A 117 -0.67 -10.01 -13.76
CA CYS A 117 -0.66 -8.82 -14.62
C CYS A 117 0.37 -9.00 -15.75
N HIS A 118 1.54 -8.39 -15.65
CA HIS A 118 2.59 -8.45 -16.69
C HIS A 118 3.64 -9.55 -16.43
N GLY A 119 3.35 -10.52 -15.56
CA GLY A 119 4.20 -11.68 -15.29
C GLY A 119 4.58 -12.46 -16.55
N PRO A 120 3.66 -12.72 -17.51
CA PRO A 120 4.03 -13.33 -18.78
C PRO A 120 5.06 -12.51 -19.57
N THR A 121 5.01 -11.18 -19.50
CA THR A 121 6.01 -10.31 -20.12
C THR A 121 7.38 -10.49 -19.48
N VAL A 122 7.46 -10.61 -18.15
CA VAL A 122 8.72 -10.87 -17.43
C VAL A 122 9.33 -12.19 -17.90
N ILE A 123 8.53 -13.26 -17.96
CA ILE A 123 8.98 -14.57 -18.44
C ILE A 123 9.47 -14.49 -19.89
N GLY A 124 8.74 -13.80 -20.77
CA GLY A 124 9.12 -13.69 -22.18
C GLY A 124 10.37 -12.86 -22.46
N VAL A 125 10.76 -11.96 -21.55
CA VAL A 125 11.98 -11.13 -21.67
C VAL A 125 13.19 -11.79 -21.00
N GLN A 126 12.97 -12.58 -19.94
CA GLN A 126 14.03 -13.11 -19.08
C GLN A 126 14.24 -14.63 -19.16
N GLY A 127 13.31 -15.36 -19.79
CA GLY A 127 13.39 -16.80 -20.03
C GLY A 127 14.01 -17.13 -21.38
#